data_AF-A0A7D9DAN2-F1
#
_entry.id   AF-A0A7D9DAN2-F1
#
_cell.length_a   1.000
_cell.length_b   1.000
_cell.length_c   1.000
_cell.angle_alpha   90.00
_cell.angle_beta   90.00
_cell.angle_gamma   90.00
#
_symmetry.space_group_name_H-M   'P 1'
#
loop_
_entity.id
_entity.type
_entity.pdbx_description
1 polymer ?
#
loop_
_entity_poly.entity_id
_entity_poly.type
_entity_poly.pdbx_seq_one_letter_code
_entity_poly.pdbx_strand_id
1 'polypeptide(L)'
;MFQNTLQIPHRTILYWLDKGKDGMIRSTKYSPMQERTKGKNAHDKERVRLANIFVDQLDNVPSHYCRKSSTKKYLWPYDFKSAQDVYTNYRKWIEENHNNSQPLSATTFKSILKEENIEIWQPKKDQCDTCISYNQGNISEETYMAHIDLKNKARQEKENDKDEASKSSNKIVMITVDVQAVQTIPKMQASCLYFKTRLNVHNYTIYTNVTQDVVCYVWPETSGGLVASIFVSCLLSYFDDLLRKYPDLEKIIMWSDGCGAQNRNATLLSAVSSWAQSHKKEVLVKYLEKGHTQMEVDSVHAKIESKQKNVDLETPAVYCHIVKEAMRHPCSFKCNYLEYDFFKDFEATQAYESIRPGNKWGDPCVVDIKEFQCNSDGSIKYKLDHEQNSPFKLLPH
;
A
#
# COMPACT_ATOMS: atom_id res chain seq x y z
N MET A 1 35.44 -1.45 -40.39
CA MET A 1 34.71 -0.20 -40.72
C MET A 1 33.20 -0.39 -40.87
N PHE A 2 32.69 -1.50 -41.42
CA PHE A 2 31.23 -1.68 -41.66
C PHE A 2 30.38 -2.26 -40.51
N GLN A 3 30.97 -2.74 -39.42
CA GLN A 3 30.24 -3.39 -38.32
C GLN A 3 29.29 -2.47 -37.55
N ASN A 4 29.74 -1.25 -37.24
CA ASN A 4 28.96 -0.31 -36.45
C ASN A 4 27.81 0.32 -37.27
N THR A 5 27.96 0.42 -38.59
CA THR A 5 26.95 0.99 -39.48
C THR A 5 25.75 0.08 -39.66
N LEU A 6 25.95 -1.25 -39.62
CA LEU A 6 24.88 -2.23 -39.85
C LEU A 6 24.32 -2.84 -38.54
N GLN A 7 24.85 -2.44 -37.38
CA GLN A 7 24.50 -3.00 -36.05
C GLN A 7 24.51 -4.54 -35.99
N ILE A 8 25.39 -5.18 -36.77
CA ILE A 8 25.48 -6.65 -36.79
C ILE A 8 26.52 -7.10 -35.75
N PRO A 9 26.14 -7.96 -34.77
CA PRO A 9 27.09 -8.47 -33.78
C PRO A 9 28.26 -9.21 -34.44
N HIS A 10 29.48 -9.01 -33.93
CA HIS A 10 30.69 -9.63 -34.48
C HIS A 10 30.60 -11.15 -34.59
N ARG A 11 29.96 -11.79 -33.61
CA ARG A 11 29.73 -13.23 -33.58
C ARG A 11 28.90 -13.73 -34.76
N THR A 12 27.94 -12.94 -35.23
CA THR A 12 27.09 -13.28 -36.39
C THR A 12 27.90 -13.25 -37.68
N ILE A 13 28.83 -12.30 -37.82
CA ILE A 13 29.73 -12.20 -38.97
C ILE A 13 30.70 -13.39 -39.00
N LEU A 14 31.29 -13.74 -37.85
CA LEU A 14 32.15 -14.91 -37.73
C LEU A 14 31.41 -16.21 -38.07
N TYR A 15 30.16 -16.33 -37.62
CA TYR A 15 29.30 -17.48 -37.94
C TYR A 15 29.03 -17.59 -39.45
N TRP A 16 28.78 -16.48 -40.14
CA TRP A 16 28.58 -16.48 -41.59
C TRP A 16 29.85 -16.80 -42.38
N LEU A 17 31.01 -16.33 -41.91
CA LEU A 17 32.31 -16.66 -42.51
C LEU A 17 32.66 -18.14 -42.34
N ASP A 18 32.37 -18.72 -41.18
CA ASP A 18 32.66 -20.12 -40.87
C ASP A 18 31.72 -21.10 -41.60
N LYS A 19 30.45 -20.71 -41.82
CA LYS A 19 29.40 -21.58 -42.41
C LYS A 19 29.09 -21.29 -43.88
N GLY A 20 29.63 -20.21 -44.46
CA GLY A 20 29.42 -19.83 -45.85
C GLY A 20 30.45 -20.43 -46.80
N LYS A 21 30.03 -20.78 -48.02
CA LYS A 21 30.94 -20.97 -49.16
C LYS A 21 30.49 -19.98 -50.24
N ASP A 22 31.41 -19.17 -50.75
CA ASP A 22 31.18 -18.17 -51.80
C ASP A 22 30.11 -17.11 -51.48
N GLY A 23 30.10 -16.60 -50.24
CA GLY A 23 29.28 -15.44 -49.86
C GLY A 23 27.79 -15.72 -49.64
N MET A 24 27.35 -16.98 -49.71
CA MET A 24 25.99 -17.38 -49.33
C MET A 24 26.01 -18.50 -48.28
N ILE A 25 25.10 -18.39 -47.30
CA ILE A 25 24.81 -19.48 -46.36
C ILE A 25 24.22 -20.61 -47.20
N ARG A 26 24.81 -21.82 -47.12
CA ARG A 26 24.19 -23.01 -47.71
C ARG A 26 22.75 -23.07 -47.21
N SER A 27 21.79 -22.98 -48.13
CA SER A 27 20.41 -23.38 -47.86
C SER A 27 20.48 -24.70 -47.13
N THR A 28 20.16 -24.68 -45.83
CA THR A 28 19.93 -25.91 -45.10
C THR A 28 18.87 -26.61 -45.91
N LYS A 29 19.24 -27.74 -46.52
CA LYS A 29 18.32 -28.63 -47.21
C LYS A 29 17.03 -28.58 -46.42
N TYR A 30 15.96 -28.17 -47.08
CA TYR A 30 14.61 -28.30 -46.59
C TYR A 30 14.47 -29.79 -46.27
N SER A 31 14.79 -30.20 -45.04
CA SER A 31 14.23 -31.41 -44.48
C SER A 31 12.74 -31.19 -44.63
N PRO A 32 12.00 -32.11 -45.27
CA PRO A 32 10.55 -32.06 -45.17
C PRO A 32 10.29 -31.87 -43.68
N MET A 33 9.54 -30.82 -43.35
CA MET A 33 8.99 -30.67 -42.03
C MET A 33 8.25 -31.98 -41.82
N GLN A 34 8.90 -32.95 -41.17
CA GLN A 34 8.21 -34.08 -40.61
C GLN A 34 7.18 -33.38 -39.76
N GLU A 35 5.92 -33.49 -40.18
CA GLU A 35 4.81 -33.21 -39.32
C GLU A 35 5.16 -33.89 -38.02
N ARG A 36 5.59 -33.10 -37.03
CA ARG A 36 5.61 -33.56 -35.65
C ARG A 36 4.15 -33.73 -35.34
N THR A 37 3.62 -34.88 -35.73
CA THR A 37 2.39 -35.43 -35.23
C THR A 37 2.54 -35.26 -33.73
N LYS A 38 1.72 -34.38 -33.14
CA LYS A 38 1.60 -34.23 -31.69
C LYS A 38 1.00 -35.51 -31.15
N GLY A 39 1.74 -36.62 -31.22
CA GLY A 39 1.61 -37.69 -30.25
C GLY A 39 2.06 -37.07 -28.94
N LYS A 40 1.12 -36.58 -28.14
CA LYS A 40 1.35 -36.43 -26.70
C LYS A 40 1.69 -37.84 -26.21
N ASN A 41 2.98 -38.16 -26.13
CA ASN A 41 3.46 -39.45 -25.69
C ASN A 41 2.77 -39.80 -24.36
N ALA A 42 2.35 -41.06 -24.17
CA ALA A 42 1.75 -41.50 -22.92
C ALA A 42 2.62 -41.13 -21.70
N HIS A 43 3.95 -41.12 -21.88
CA HIS A 43 4.94 -40.63 -20.91
C HIS A 43 4.84 -39.14 -20.57
N ASP A 44 4.41 -38.26 -21.48
CA ASP A 44 4.18 -36.85 -21.16
C ASP A 44 2.91 -36.65 -20.33
N LYS A 45 1.86 -37.43 -20.63
CA LYS A 45 0.62 -37.42 -19.85
C LYS A 45 0.86 -37.92 -18.42
N GLU A 46 1.64 -38.98 -18.26
CA GLU A 46 1.95 -39.53 -16.94
C GLU A 46 2.83 -38.58 -16.12
N ARG A 47 3.80 -37.91 -16.73
CA ARG A 47 4.62 -36.89 -16.04
C ARG A 47 3.82 -35.67 -15.58
N VAL A 48 2.84 -35.23 -16.38
CA VAL A 48 1.91 -34.16 -15.99
C VAL A 48 0.99 -34.63 -14.85
N ARG A 49 0.51 -35.87 -14.91
CA ARG A 49 -0.30 -36.46 -13.83
C ARG A 49 0.46 -36.51 -12.50
N LEU A 50 1.71 -36.97 -12.51
CA LEU A 50 2.57 -37.01 -11.32
C LEU A 50 2.83 -35.60 -10.76
N ALA A 51 3.00 -34.60 -11.62
CA ALA A 51 3.13 -33.22 -11.18
C ALA A 51 1.86 -32.69 -10.51
N ASN A 52 0.68 -33.01 -11.04
CA ASN A 52 -0.59 -32.62 -10.40
C ASN A 52 -0.80 -33.32 -9.05
N ILE A 53 -0.44 -34.61 -8.93
CA ILE A 53 -0.51 -35.33 -7.65
C ILE A 53 0.38 -34.66 -6.59
N PHE A 54 1.60 -34.28 -6.95
CA PHE A 54 2.49 -33.56 -6.04
C PHE A 54 1.90 -32.19 -5.64
N VAL A 55 1.32 -31.47 -6.60
CA VAL A 55 0.69 -30.16 -6.34
C VAL A 55 -0.55 -30.28 -5.44
N ASP A 56 -1.34 -31.34 -5.58
CA ASP A 56 -2.51 -31.63 -4.74
C ASP A 56 -2.12 -32.02 -3.31
N GLN A 57 -0.91 -32.57 -3.12
CA GLN A 57 -0.34 -32.90 -1.81
C GLN A 57 0.23 -31.68 -1.07
N LEU A 58 0.36 -30.52 -1.73
CA LEU A 58 0.83 -29.31 -1.07
C LEU A 58 -0.27 -28.76 -0.15
N ASP A 59 0.07 -28.55 1.13
CA ASP A 59 -0.81 -27.90 2.08
C ASP A 59 -1.08 -26.46 1.63
N ASN A 60 -2.26 -26.26 1.03
CA ASN A 60 -2.71 -24.97 0.54
C ASN A 60 -3.44 -24.24 1.67
N VAL A 61 -2.95 -23.05 2.03
CA VAL A 61 -3.65 -22.23 3.01
C VAL A 61 -4.79 -21.48 2.32
N PRO A 62 -6.04 -21.53 2.82
CA PRO A 62 -7.12 -20.71 2.29
C PRO A 62 -6.75 -19.23 2.43
N SER A 63 -7.28 -18.40 1.52
CA SER A 63 -6.92 -16.99 1.40
C SER A 63 -7.48 -16.11 2.55
N HIS A 64 -7.27 -16.47 3.80
CA HIS A 64 -7.63 -15.70 5.00
C HIS A 64 -7.02 -14.28 4.98
N TYR A 65 -5.96 -14.07 4.19
CA TYR A 65 -5.27 -12.79 4.04
C TYR A 65 -5.56 -12.03 2.73
N CYS A 66 -6.44 -12.53 1.84
CA CYS A 66 -6.77 -11.85 0.58
C CYS A 66 -8.22 -11.33 0.56
N ARG A 67 -8.40 -10.19 -0.14
CA ARG A 67 -9.69 -9.53 -0.40
C ARG A 67 -10.74 -10.56 -0.87
N LYS A 68 -11.99 -10.35 -0.46
CA LYS A 68 -13.23 -11.18 -0.59
C LYS A 68 -13.52 -11.81 -1.97
N SER A 69 -12.70 -11.60 -3.01
CA SER A 69 -12.94 -11.97 -4.41
C SER A 69 -11.80 -12.74 -5.10
N SER A 70 -10.76 -13.19 -4.39
CA SER A 70 -9.64 -13.93 -5.01
C SER A 70 -9.80 -15.45 -4.86
N THR A 71 -9.67 -16.20 -5.95
CA THR A 71 -9.63 -17.69 -5.99
C THR A 71 -8.21 -18.26 -5.86
N LYS A 72 -7.20 -17.42 -5.54
CA LYS A 72 -5.79 -17.83 -5.40
C LYS A 72 -5.56 -18.73 -4.19
N LYS A 73 -4.83 -19.83 -4.41
CA LYS A 73 -4.29 -20.71 -3.37
C LYS A 73 -2.85 -20.26 -3.05
N TYR A 74 -2.46 -20.31 -1.79
CA TYR A 74 -1.11 -19.93 -1.41
C TYR A 74 -0.36 -21.01 -0.64
N LEU A 75 0.91 -21.16 -0.98
CA LEU A 75 1.88 -21.95 -0.22
C LEU A 75 2.53 -21.08 0.85
N TRP A 76 2.80 -21.65 2.02
CA TRP A 76 3.39 -20.93 3.14
C TRP A 76 4.89 -20.66 2.89
N PRO A 77 5.40 -19.44 3.18
CA PRO A 77 6.78 -19.07 2.89
C PRO A 77 7.81 -19.76 3.78
N TYR A 78 7.40 -20.37 4.90
CA TYR A 78 8.30 -21.18 5.74
C TYR A 78 8.65 -22.50 5.04
N ASP A 79 7.72 -23.08 4.30
CA ASP A 79 7.93 -24.36 3.61
C ASP A 79 8.63 -24.14 2.25
N PHE A 80 8.33 -23.03 1.56
CA PHE A 80 8.89 -22.72 0.24
C PHE A 80 9.23 -21.24 0.08
N LYS A 81 10.49 -20.92 -0.21
CA LYS A 81 10.96 -19.52 -0.37
C LYS A 81 10.75 -18.99 -1.80
N SER A 82 10.73 -19.87 -2.79
CA SER A 82 10.56 -19.53 -4.20
C SER A 82 9.92 -20.65 -5.01
N ALA A 83 9.35 -20.34 -6.17
CA ALA A 83 8.80 -21.36 -7.08
C ALA A 83 9.87 -22.35 -7.58
N GLN A 84 11.15 -21.97 -7.47
CA GLN A 84 12.27 -22.85 -7.73
C GLN A 84 12.50 -23.86 -6.60
N ASP A 85 12.23 -23.49 -5.35
CA ASP A 85 12.32 -24.39 -4.20
C ASP A 85 11.20 -25.43 -4.22
N VAL A 86 9.98 -25.03 -4.60
CA VAL A 86 8.87 -25.98 -4.84
C VAL A 86 9.26 -27.00 -5.92
N TYR A 87 9.85 -26.53 -7.02
CA TYR A 87 10.34 -27.41 -8.08
C TYR A 87 11.47 -28.33 -7.63
N THR A 88 12.34 -27.86 -6.75
CA THR A 88 13.43 -28.67 -6.19
C THR A 88 12.89 -29.79 -5.30
N ASN A 89 11.87 -29.50 -4.49
CA ASN A 89 11.17 -30.50 -3.70
C ASN A 89 10.39 -31.50 -4.58
N TYR A 90 9.74 -31.02 -5.64
CA TYR A 90 9.10 -31.89 -6.63
C TYR A 90 10.09 -32.87 -7.28
N ARG A 91 11.30 -32.40 -7.63
CA ARG A 91 12.34 -33.29 -8.17
C ARG A 91 12.74 -34.37 -7.18
N LYS A 92 13.01 -34.00 -5.93
CA LYS A 92 13.35 -34.96 -4.87
C LYS A 92 12.24 -35.98 -4.66
N TRP A 93 10.99 -35.53 -4.63
CA TRP A 93 9.83 -36.41 -4.50
C TRP A 93 9.72 -37.42 -5.64
N ILE A 94 10.00 -37.02 -6.88
CA ILE A 94 10.06 -37.95 -8.04
C ILE A 94 11.24 -38.93 -7.91
N GLU A 95 12.41 -38.44 -7.50
CA GLU A 95 13.61 -39.27 -7.31
C GLU A 95 13.45 -40.30 -6.19
N GLU A 96 12.66 -40.00 -5.15
CA GLU A 96 12.43 -40.87 -3.99
C GLU A 96 11.25 -41.84 -4.18
N ASN A 97 10.18 -41.42 -4.85
CA ASN A 97 8.93 -42.20 -4.95
C ASN A 97 8.70 -42.83 -6.33
N HIS A 98 9.43 -42.37 -7.36
CA HIS A 98 9.19 -42.74 -8.75
C HIS A 98 10.49 -42.91 -9.56
N ASN A 99 11.36 -43.83 -9.14
CA ASN A 99 12.70 -44.11 -9.71
C ASN A 99 12.73 -44.34 -11.24
N ASN A 100 11.61 -44.66 -11.88
CA ASN A 100 11.51 -44.89 -13.32
C ASN A 100 10.98 -43.68 -14.13
N SER A 101 10.71 -42.54 -13.48
CA SER A 101 10.15 -41.35 -14.13
C SER A 101 11.10 -40.17 -14.06
N GLN A 102 11.28 -39.47 -15.18
CA GLN A 102 12.06 -38.23 -15.22
C GLN A 102 11.17 -37.03 -14.87
N PRO A 103 11.64 -36.09 -14.02
CA PRO A 103 10.85 -34.93 -13.65
C PRO A 103 10.59 -34.02 -14.85
N LEU A 104 9.48 -33.27 -14.81
CA LEU A 104 9.20 -32.23 -15.80
C LEU A 104 10.26 -31.12 -15.76
N SER A 105 10.35 -30.35 -16.86
CA SER A 105 11.16 -29.13 -16.87
C SER A 105 10.61 -28.11 -15.87
N ALA A 106 11.50 -27.28 -15.29
CA ALA A 106 11.10 -26.24 -14.34
C ALA A 106 10.06 -25.29 -14.95
N THR A 107 10.17 -24.99 -16.24
CA THR A 107 9.24 -24.12 -16.97
C THR A 107 7.85 -24.75 -17.07
N THR A 108 7.76 -26.03 -17.41
CA THR A 108 6.49 -26.76 -17.52
C THR A 108 5.83 -26.91 -16.15
N PHE A 109 6.60 -27.24 -15.11
CA PHE A 109 6.08 -27.34 -13.74
C PHE A 109 5.57 -25.99 -13.21
N LYS A 110 6.30 -24.89 -13.46
CA LYS A 110 5.83 -23.53 -13.10
C LYS A 110 4.57 -23.12 -13.87
N SER A 111 4.37 -23.62 -15.09
CA SER A 111 3.10 -23.45 -15.83
C SER A 111 1.94 -24.10 -15.10
N ILE A 112 2.12 -25.33 -14.62
CA ILE A 112 1.11 -26.09 -13.87
C ILE A 112 0.72 -25.35 -12.58
N LEU A 113 1.69 -24.86 -11.80
CA LEU A 113 1.41 -24.04 -10.61
C LEU A 113 0.59 -22.79 -10.94
N LYS A 114 0.87 -22.15 -12.09
CA LYS A 114 0.15 -20.95 -12.55
C LYS A 114 -1.27 -21.28 -13.02
N GLU A 115 -1.45 -22.42 -13.69
CA GLU A 115 -2.76 -22.94 -14.13
C GLU A 115 -3.65 -23.29 -12.93
N GLU A 116 -3.08 -23.88 -11.88
CA GLU A 116 -3.74 -24.18 -10.61
C GLU A 116 -3.90 -22.96 -9.69
N ASN A 117 -3.46 -21.78 -10.13
CA ASN A 117 -3.55 -20.51 -9.41
C ASN A 117 -2.88 -20.54 -8.02
N ILE A 118 -1.76 -21.26 -7.93
CA ILE A 118 -0.95 -21.43 -6.72
C ILE A 118 0.23 -20.45 -6.76
N GLU A 119 0.37 -19.65 -5.71
CA GLU A 119 1.47 -18.70 -5.55
C GLU A 119 2.09 -18.87 -4.16
N ILE A 120 3.39 -18.66 -4.01
CA ILE A 120 3.99 -18.63 -2.66
C ILE A 120 3.55 -17.34 -2.00
N TRP A 121 2.99 -17.43 -0.80
CA TRP A 121 2.56 -16.26 -0.07
C TRP A 121 3.79 -15.44 0.31
N GLN A 122 3.83 -14.21 -0.19
CA GLN A 122 4.74 -13.18 0.31
C GLN A 122 3.89 -12.08 0.96
N PRO A 123 4.23 -11.65 2.19
CA PRO A 123 3.60 -10.49 2.78
C PRO A 123 3.85 -9.29 1.84
N LYS A 124 2.80 -8.75 1.25
CA LYS A 124 2.89 -7.57 0.37
C LYS A 124 2.98 -6.24 1.13
N LYS A 125 2.94 -6.29 2.46
CA LYS A 125 2.95 -5.13 3.35
C LYS A 125 3.81 -5.43 4.58
N ASP A 126 4.33 -4.37 5.19
CA ASP A 126 5.00 -4.43 6.47
C ASP A 126 4.09 -5.10 7.50
N GLN A 127 4.60 -6.17 8.11
CA GLN A 127 3.90 -6.87 9.17
C GLN A 127 4.01 -6.03 10.45
N CYS A 128 2.92 -5.95 11.21
CA CYS A 128 2.92 -5.30 12.52
C CYS A 128 4.04 -5.90 13.40
N ASP A 129 4.82 -5.04 14.07
CA ASP A 129 5.91 -5.46 14.98
C ASP A 129 5.42 -6.45 16.04
N THR A 130 4.19 -6.26 16.55
CA THR A 130 3.55 -7.18 17.51
C THR A 130 3.29 -8.55 16.88
N CYS A 131 2.83 -8.60 15.63
CA CYS A 131 2.61 -9.86 14.92
C CYS A 131 3.94 -10.56 14.58
N ILE A 132 4.97 -9.81 14.19
CA ILE A 132 6.31 -10.36 13.96
C ILE A 132 6.87 -10.92 15.26
N SER A 133 6.73 -10.18 16.35
CA SER A 133 7.21 -10.60 17.67
C SER A 133 6.52 -11.88 18.15
N TYR A 134 5.22 -12.05 17.88
CA TYR A 134 4.52 -13.31 18.16
C TYR A 134 5.06 -14.46 17.32
N ASN A 135 5.24 -14.24 16.01
CA ASN A 135 5.81 -15.26 15.12
C ASN A 135 7.24 -15.67 15.53
N GLN A 136 7.99 -14.77 16.17
CA GLN A 136 9.32 -15.03 16.72
C GLN A 136 9.29 -15.64 18.14
N GLY A 137 8.13 -15.81 18.75
CA GLY A 137 7.97 -16.34 20.11
C GLY A 137 8.30 -15.35 21.23
N ASN A 138 8.38 -14.05 20.93
CA ASN A 138 8.76 -13.00 21.89
C ASN A 138 7.57 -12.48 22.72
N ILE A 139 6.33 -12.76 22.33
CA ILE A 139 5.12 -12.34 23.07
C ILE A 139 4.16 -13.51 23.29
N SER A 140 3.34 -13.42 24.33
CA SER A 140 2.35 -14.44 24.66
C SER A 140 1.18 -14.46 23.68
N GLU A 141 0.53 -15.63 23.54
CA GLU A 141 -0.68 -15.78 22.75
C GLU A 141 -1.81 -14.86 23.23
N GLU A 142 -1.95 -14.66 24.54
CA GLU A 142 -2.92 -13.73 25.14
C GLU A 142 -2.74 -12.30 24.63
N THR A 143 -1.48 -11.81 24.57
CA THR A 143 -1.16 -10.47 24.10
C THR A 143 -1.45 -10.33 22.60
N TYR A 144 -1.15 -11.39 21.84
CA TYR A 144 -1.45 -11.45 20.41
C TYR A 144 -2.96 -11.45 20.15
N MET A 145 -3.74 -12.26 20.87
CA MET A 145 -5.19 -12.32 20.73
C MET A 145 -5.84 -10.98 21.08
N ALA A 146 -5.43 -10.34 22.18
CA ALA A 146 -5.90 -9.01 22.54
C ALA A 146 -5.61 -7.96 21.45
N HIS A 147 -4.43 -8.01 20.85
CA HIS A 147 -4.04 -7.16 19.72
C HIS A 147 -4.92 -7.39 18.47
N ILE A 148 -5.23 -8.67 18.15
CA ILE A 148 -6.13 -9.01 17.05
C ILE A 148 -7.57 -8.55 17.33
N ASP A 149 -8.05 -8.67 18.56
CA ASP A 149 -9.38 -8.20 18.96
C ASP A 149 -9.50 -6.69 18.84
N LEU A 150 -8.51 -5.93 19.33
CA LEU A 150 -8.47 -4.47 19.18
C LEU A 150 -8.50 -4.04 17.71
N LYS A 151 -7.72 -4.73 16.86
CA LYS A 151 -7.73 -4.51 15.41
C LYS A 151 -9.11 -4.76 14.81
N ASN A 152 -9.78 -5.84 15.19
CA ASN A 152 -11.11 -6.18 14.68
C ASN A 152 -12.16 -5.16 15.13
N LYS A 153 -12.10 -4.73 16.40
CA LYS A 153 -12.96 -3.65 16.95
C LYS A 153 -12.78 -2.35 16.18
N ALA A 154 -11.53 -1.91 15.96
CA ALA A 154 -11.24 -0.69 15.20
C ALA A 154 -11.78 -0.75 13.76
N ARG A 155 -11.70 -1.92 13.11
CA ARG A 155 -12.25 -2.11 11.76
C ARG A 155 -13.78 -2.08 11.74
N GLN A 156 -14.41 -2.70 12.72
CA GLN A 156 -15.86 -2.69 12.84
C GLN A 156 -16.37 -1.27 13.08
N GLU A 157 -15.71 -0.52 13.96
CA GLU A 157 -16.07 0.87 14.24
C GLU A 157 -15.91 1.76 13.00
N LYS A 158 -14.84 1.56 12.23
CA LYS A 158 -14.65 2.26 10.96
C LYS A 158 -15.77 1.97 9.96
N GLU A 159 -16.26 0.73 9.88
CA GLU A 159 -17.40 0.39 9.01
C GLU A 159 -18.71 1.00 9.54
N ASN A 160 -18.91 1.03 10.86
CA ASN A 160 -20.06 1.70 11.47
C ASN A 160 -20.09 3.20 11.16
N ASP A 161 -18.95 3.89 11.28
CA ASP A 161 -18.82 5.32 10.94
C ASP A 161 -19.13 5.58 9.46
N LYS A 162 -18.70 4.67 8.59
CA LYS A 162 -18.96 4.74 7.16
C LYS A 162 -20.45 4.56 6.85
N ASP A 163 -21.09 3.61 7.52
CA ASP A 163 -22.53 3.39 7.42
C ASP A 163 -23.32 4.61 7.94
N GLU A 164 -22.91 5.19 9.08
CA GLU A 164 -23.50 6.42 9.62
C GLU A 164 -23.37 7.58 8.65
N ALA A 165 -22.15 7.82 8.13
CA ALA A 165 -21.88 8.86 7.15
C ALA A 165 -22.73 8.67 5.87
N SER A 166 -22.88 7.43 5.40
CA SER A 166 -23.68 7.13 4.20
C SER A 166 -25.18 7.42 4.38
N LYS A 167 -25.72 7.20 5.59
CA LYS A 167 -27.14 7.41 5.92
C LYS A 167 -27.47 8.87 6.27
N SER A 168 -26.45 9.68 6.55
CA SER A 168 -26.61 11.04 7.08
C SER A 168 -26.94 12.12 6.03
N SER A 169 -27.18 11.77 4.77
CA SER A 169 -27.46 12.74 3.69
C SER A 169 -26.44 13.90 3.62
N ASN A 170 -25.15 13.59 3.74
CA ASN A 170 -24.01 14.55 3.76
C ASN A 170 -23.88 15.44 5.00
N LYS A 171 -24.65 15.21 6.08
CA LYS A 171 -24.44 15.90 7.37
C LYS A 171 -23.18 15.42 8.08
N ILE A 172 -22.78 14.18 7.84
CA ILE A 172 -21.58 13.58 8.41
C ILE A 172 -20.66 13.18 7.27
N VAL A 173 -19.42 13.66 7.31
CA VAL A 173 -18.40 13.31 6.32
C VAL A 173 -17.29 12.52 6.99
N MET A 174 -17.09 11.30 6.52
CA MET A 174 -15.99 10.45 6.95
C MET A 174 -14.82 10.57 5.96
N ILE A 175 -13.63 10.82 6.50
CA ILE A 175 -12.39 10.93 5.75
C ILE A 175 -11.32 10.01 6.31
N THR A 176 -10.43 9.56 5.44
CA THR A 176 -9.20 8.86 5.77
C THR A 176 -8.02 9.65 5.24
N VAL A 177 -6.98 9.80 6.05
CA VAL A 177 -5.80 10.59 5.71
C VAL A 177 -4.53 9.76 5.85
N ASP A 178 -3.61 9.94 4.92
CA ASP A 178 -2.30 9.30 4.96
C ASP A 178 -1.26 10.07 4.14
N VAL A 179 0.00 9.91 4.50
CA VAL A 179 1.14 10.50 3.77
C VAL A 179 1.79 9.40 2.94
N GLN A 180 1.85 9.61 1.63
CA GLN A 180 2.55 8.67 0.75
C GLN A 180 4.04 8.63 1.08
N ALA A 181 4.68 7.48 0.88
CA ALA A 181 6.13 7.36 0.92
C ALA A 181 6.82 8.44 0.08
N VAL A 182 7.89 9.03 0.63
CA VAL A 182 8.64 10.13 0.01
C VAL A 182 9.04 9.81 -1.42
N GLN A 183 8.79 10.76 -2.32
CA GLN A 183 9.22 10.67 -3.71
C GLN A 183 10.48 11.50 -3.91
N THR A 184 11.53 10.91 -4.45
CA THR A 184 12.75 11.63 -4.81
C THR A 184 12.72 11.98 -6.29
N ILE A 185 12.89 13.26 -6.63
CA ILE A 185 12.86 13.77 -8.01
C ILE A 185 14.17 14.51 -8.30
N PRO A 186 14.82 14.33 -9.46
CA PRO A 186 14.37 13.53 -10.59
C PRO A 186 14.52 12.01 -10.37
N LYS A 187 13.63 11.23 -11.01
CA LYS A 187 13.64 9.75 -11.03
C LYS A 187 13.56 9.27 -12.48
N MET A 188 14.70 8.85 -13.03
CA MET A 188 14.82 8.30 -14.39
C MET A 188 15.91 7.23 -14.43
N GLN A 189 15.89 6.37 -15.46
CA GLN A 189 16.94 5.34 -15.65
C GLN A 189 18.19 5.92 -16.35
N ALA A 190 18.78 6.97 -15.77
CA ALA A 190 20.01 7.59 -16.28
C ALA A 190 21.14 7.45 -15.27
N SER A 191 22.30 6.98 -15.73
CA SER A 191 23.51 6.82 -14.91
C SER A 191 24.01 8.15 -14.30
N CYS A 192 23.75 9.28 -14.98
CA CYS A 192 24.13 10.60 -14.49
C CYS A 192 23.38 11.02 -13.21
N LEU A 193 22.20 10.45 -12.92
CA LEU A 193 21.45 10.75 -11.70
C LEU A 193 22.10 10.21 -10.42
N TYR A 194 23.08 9.32 -10.53
CA TYR A 194 23.81 8.81 -9.36
C TYR A 194 24.60 9.91 -8.64
N PHE A 195 25.09 10.90 -9.40
CA PHE A 195 25.92 11.99 -8.88
C PHE A 195 25.15 13.29 -8.63
N LYS A 196 23.82 13.28 -8.78
CA LYS A 196 22.98 14.48 -8.63
C LYS A 196 22.14 14.40 -7.37
N THR A 197 22.02 15.53 -6.68
CA THR A 197 21.09 15.70 -5.55
C THR A 197 19.66 15.54 -6.05
N ARG A 198 18.84 14.87 -5.24
CA ARG A 198 17.41 14.70 -5.50
C ARG A 198 16.63 15.53 -4.50
N LEU A 199 15.56 16.14 -5.00
CA LEU A 199 14.59 16.87 -4.22
C LEU A 199 13.57 15.88 -3.66
N ASN A 200 13.30 15.95 -2.37
CA ASN A 200 12.19 15.21 -1.78
C ASN A 200 10.87 15.91 -2.08
N VAL A 201 9.89 15.14 -2.50
CA VAL A 201 8.52 15.56 -2.77
C VAL A 201 7.59 14.71 -1.93
N HIS A 202 6.73 15.40 -1.20
CA HIS A 202 5.77 14.82 -0.29
C HIS A 202 4.38 14.85 -0.93
N ASN A 203 3.54 13.88 -0.56
CA ASN A 203 2.15 13.81 -1.00
C ASN A 203 1.27 13.40 0.18
N TYR A 204 0.47 14.34 0.68
CA TYR A 204 -0.55 14.08 1.69
C TYR A 204 -1.89 13.86 1.01
N THR A 205 -2.51 12.72 1.27
CA THR A 205 -3.73 12.31 0.59
C THR A 205 -4.89 12.24 1.57
N ILE A 206 -5.99 12.90 1.21
CA ILE A 206 -7.26 12.84 1.93
C ILE A 206 -8.27 12.13 1.03
N TYR A 207 -8.88 11.08 1.56
CA TYR A 207 -9.88 10.26 0.87
C TYR A 207 -11.23 10.37 1.59
N THR A 208 -12.29 10.75 0.87
CA THR A 208 -13.65 10.78 1.40
C THR A 208 -14.29 9.40 1.25
N ASN A 209 -14.62 8.74 2.36
CA ASN A 209 -14.99 7.33 2.35
C ASN A 209 -16.33 7.03 1.63
N VAL A 210 -17.28 7.97 1.66
CA VAL A 210 -18.62 7.81 1.06
C VAL A 210 -18.60 8.12 -0.44
N THR A 211 -18.15 9.31 -0.82
CA THR A 211 -18.11 9.75 -2.23
C THR A 211 -16.95 9.18 -3.02
N GLN A 212 -15.95 8.62 -2.33
CA GLN A 212 -14.68 8.16 -2.91
C GLN A 212 -13.88 9.28 -3.58
N ASP A 213 -14.14 10.53 -3.22
CA ASP A 213 -13.37 11.67 -3.67
C ASP A 213 -11.98 11.65 -3.05
N VAL A 214 -10.98 12.08 -3.82
CA VAL A 214 -9.59 12.08 -3.39
C VAL A 214 -8.98 13.44 -3.63
N VAL A 215 -8.33 13.98 -2.60
CA VAL A 215 -7.55 15.21 -2.68
C VAL A 215 -6.12 14.91 -2.26
N CYS A 216 -5.19 15.17 -3.18
CA CYS A 216 -3.76 15.09 -2.93
C CYS A 216 -3.18 16.49 -2.77
N TYR A 217 -2.40 16.69 -1.71
CA TYR A 217 -1.59 17.88 -1.46
C TYR A 217 -0.14 17.52 -1.67
N VAL A 218 0.48 18.08 -2.70
CA VAL A 218 1.84 17.76 -3.12
C VAL A 218 2.73 18.97 -2.93
N TRP A 219 3.87 18.79 -2.27
CA TRP A 219 4.84 19.86 -2.09
C TRP A 219 6.28 19.32 -2.08
N PRO A 220 7.25 20.07 -2.62
CA PRO A 220 8.66 19.77 -2.44
C PRO A 220 9.14 20.18 -1.04
N GLU A 221 10.24 19.58 -0.57
CA GLU A 221 10.88 19.91 0.71
C GLU A 221 11.32 21.39 0.82
N THR A 222 11.49 22.08 -0.32
CA THR A 222 11.76 23.52 -0.36
C THR A 222 10.55 24.38 0.01
N SER A 223 9.33 23.87 -0.15
CA SER A 223 8.10 24.59 0.18
C SER A 223 7.67 24.35 1.63
N GLY A 224 7.92 23.16 2.18
CA GLY A 224 7.49 22.80 3.53
C GLY A 224 8.08 21.47 4.00
N GLY A 225 8.34 21.38 5.30
CA GLY A 225 8.86 20.17 5.94
C GLY A 225 7.79 19.13 6.29
N LEU A 226 8.17 18.15 7.12
CA LEU A 226 7.26 17.16 7.71
C LEU A 226 6.95 17.51 9.17
N VAL A 227 6.34 18.69 9.38
CA VAL A 227 5.96 19.19 10.71
C VAL A 227 4.44 19.32 10.82
N ALA A 228 3.90 19.30 12.04
CA ALA A 228 2.45 19.27 12.28
C ALA A 228 1.71 20.42 11.57
N SER A 229 2.24 21.65 11.63
CA SER A 229 1.67 22.84 10.99
C SER A 229 1.40 22.68 9.47
N ILE A 230 2.24 21.93 8.76
CA ILE A 230 2.09 21.64 7.32
C ILE A 230 0.86 20.78 7.08
N PHE A 231 0.72 19.68 7.83
CA PHE A 231 -0.43 18.78 7.73
C PHE A 231 -1.74 19.46 8.14
N VAL A 232 -1.70 20.27 9.19
CA VAL A 232 -2.84 21.06 9.66
C VAL A 232 -3.31 22.06 8.61
N SER A 233 -2.38 22.76 7.94
CA SER A 233 -2.72 23.69 6.85
C SER A 233 -3.51 22.99 5.74
N CYS A 234 -3.04 21.81 5.31
CA CYS A 234 -3.73 20.99 4.31
C CYS A 234 -5.10 20.51 4.79
N LEU A 235 -5.19 20.08 6.06
CA LEU A 235 -6.42 19.55 6.64
C LEU A 235 -7.50 20.63 6.80
N LEU A 236 -7.16 21.80 7.34
CA LEU A 236 -8.10 22.90 7.51
C LEU A 236 -8.56 23.47 6.16
N SER A 237 -7.65 23.60 5.19
CA SER A 237 -8.02 23.99 3.82
C SER A 237 -9.01 23.00 3.21
N TYR A 238 -8.88 21.71 3.51
CA TYR A 238 -9.81 20.68 3.07
C TYR A 238 -11.16 20.76 3.80
N PHE A 239 -11.16 21.03 5.11
CA PHE A 239 -12.39 21.24 5.87
C PHE A 239 -13.19 22.45 5.36
N ASP A 240 -12.50 23.52 4.99
CA ASP A 240 -13.13 24.70 4.38
C ASP A 240 -13.70 24.39 2.97
N ASP A 241 -13.01 23.54 2.19
CA ASP A 241 -13.52 22.99 0.92
C ASP A 241 -14.80 22.15 1.17
N LEU A 242 -14.83 21.34 2.24
CA LEU A 242 -16.00 20.54 2.62
C LEU A 242 -17.19 21.39 3.04
N LEU A 243 -17.00 22.42 3.87
CA LEU A 243 -18.08 23.33 4.26
C LEU A 243 -18.69 24.06 3.07
N ARG A 244 -17.87 24.44 2.08
CA ARG A 244 -18.35 25.04 0.83
C ARG A 244 -19.15 24.05 -0.02
N LYS A 245 -18.76 22.78 -0.02
CA LYS A 245 -19.43 21.72 -0.79
C LYS A 245 -20.71 21.22 -0.10
N TYR A 246 -20.72 21.19 1.23
CA TYR A 246 -21.80 20.66 2.07
C TYR A 246 -22.19 21.69 3.14
N PRO A 247 -23.11 22.62 2.84
CA PRO A 247 -23.53 23.66 3.79
C PRO A 247 -24.13 23.11 5.09
N ASP A 248 -24.80 21.95 5.00
CA ASP A 248 -25.45 21.27 6.14
C ASP A 248 -24.51 20.31 6.89
N LEU A 249 -23.20 20.36 6.64
CA LEU A 249 -22.22 19.52 7.34
C LEU A 249 -22.27 19.84 8.84
N GLU A 250 -22.53 18.84 9.68
CA GLU A 250 -22.57 18.97 11.14
C GLU A 250 -21.32 18.37 11.78
N LYS A 251 -20.84 17.24 11.25
CA LYS A 251 -19.76 16.44 11.84
C LYS A 251 -18.76 15.94 10.80
N ILE A 252 -17.47 15.97 11.14
CA ILE A 252 -16.39 15.36 10.37
C ILE A 252 -15.78 14.21 11.18
N ILE A 253 -15.64 13.04 10.59
CA ILE A 253 -14.97 11.88 11.20
C ILE A 253 -13.68 11.62 10.42
N MET A 254 -12.53 11.85 11.04
CA MET A 254 -11.21 11.64 10.47
C MET A 254 -10.56 10.39 11.03
N TRP A 255 -10.18 9.48 10.13
CA TRP A 255 -9.38 8.30 10.45
C TRP A 255 -7.94 8.47 9.94
N SER A 256 -6.96 8.15 10.79
CA SER A 256 -5.53 8.25 10.44
C SER A 256 -4.71 7.11 11.03
N ASP A 257 -3.48 6.95 10.52
CA ASP A 257 -2.44 6.22 11.24
C ASP A 257 -2.01 7.05 12.47
N GLY A 258 -1.79 6.40 13.62
CA GLY A 258 -1.50 7.09 14.89
C GLY A 258 -0.11 7.74 14.97
N CYS A 259 0.41 8.30 13.86
CA CYS A 259 1.73 8.91 13.78
C CYS A 259 1.79 10.22 14.58
N GLY A 260 2.63 10.25 15.62
CA GLY A 260 2.75 11.38 16.54
C GLY A 260 3.15 12.70 15.87
N ALA A 261 4.09 12.65 14.93
CA ALA A 261 4.58 13.85 14.25
C ALA A 261 3.55 14.47 13.28
N GLN A 262 2.59 13.67 12.80
CA GLN A 262 1.68 14.06 11.73
C GLN A 262 0.27 14.28 12.24
N ASN A 263 -0.36 13.21 12.74
CA ASN A 263 -1.79 13.14 13.00
C ASN A 263 -2.12 13.17 14.50
N ARG A 264 -1.18 12.73 15.35
CA ARG A 264 -1.39 12.57 16.80
C ARG A 264 -0.49 13.52 17.61
N ASN A 265 -0.70 14.82 17.43
CA ASN A 265 0.00 15.89 18.15
C ASN A 265 -0.97 16.98 18.64
N ALA A 266 -0.47 17.77 19.58
CA ALA A 266 -1.21 18.85 20.22
C ALA A 266 -1.48 20.03 19.28
N THR A 267 -0.58 20.29 18.34
CA THR A 267 -0.74 21.34 17.31
C THR A 267 -1.96 21.09 16.44
N LEU A 268 -2.11 19.86 15.93
CA LEU A 268 -3.24 19.44 15.11
C LEU A 268 -4.54 19.48 15.90
N LEU A 269 -4.58 18.89 17.08
CA LEU A 269 -5.81 18.89 17.88
C LEU A 269 -6.23 20.30 18.31
N SER A 270 -5.27 21.16 18.67
CA SER A 270 -5.56 22.56 19.01
C SER A 270 -6.16 23.30 17.81
N ALA A 271 -5.53 23.19 16.63
CA ALA A 271 -6.00 23.87 15.43
C ALA A 271 -7.36 23.33 14.94
N VAL A 272 -7.55 22.01 14.99
CA VAL A 272 -8.84 21.38 14.66
C VAL A 272 -9.93 21.79 15.65
N SER A 273 -9.61 21.88 16.95
CA SER A 273 -10.56 22.35 17.97
C SER A 273 -10.95 23.82 17.75
N SER A 274 -9.98 24.70 17.49
CA SER A 274 -10.25 26.11 17.15
C SER A 274 -11.09 26.25 15.89
N TRP A 275 -10.84 25.42 14.87
CA TRP A 275 -11.67 25.39 13.66
C TRP A 275 -13.10 24.90 13.95
N ALA A 276 -13.24 23.84 14.74
CA ALA A 276 -14.53 23.27 15.14
C ALA A 276 -15.38 24.29 15.93
N GLN A 277 -14.74 25.02 16.85
CA GLN A 277 -15.37 26.09 17.62
C GLN A 277 -15.83 27.24 16.72
N SER A 278 -14.96 27.71 15.82
CA SER A 278 -15.24 28.85 14.93
C SER A 278 -16.42 28.57 13.97
N HIS A 279 -16.51 27.33 13.48
CA HIS A 279 -17.56 26.91 12.55
C HIS A 279 -18.75 26.23 13.21
N LYS A 280 -18.73 26.07 14.55
CA LYS A 280 -19.73 25.35 15.35
C LYS A 280 -20.00 23.93 14.84
N LYS A 281 -18.94 23.19 14.53
CA LYS A 281 -18.97 21.81 14.03
C LYS A 281 -18.35 20.86 15.04
N GLU A 282 -18.62 19.57 14.86
CA GLU A 282 -17.97 18.51 15.64
C GLU A 282 -16.93 17.80 14.77
N VAL A 283 -15.74 17.55 15.31
CA VAL A 283 -14.70 16.78 14.61
C VAL A 283 -14.24 15.62 15.48
N LEU A 284 -14.41 14.39 14.98
CA LEU A 284 -13.88 13.17 15.59
C LEU A 284 -12.57 12.79 14.92
N VAL A 285 -11.51 12.62 15.70
CA VAL A 285 -10.18 12.21 15.24
C VAL A 285 -9.92 10.81 15.80
N LYS A 286 -10.05 9.79 14.94
CA LYS A 286 -9.90 8.38 15.27
C LYS A 286 -8.58 7.84 14.69
N TYR A 287 -7.96 6.91 15.41
CA TYR A 287 -6.70 6.29 15.00
C TYR A 287 -6.83 4.78 14.83
N LEU A 288 -6.13 4.24 13.83
CA LEU A 288 -6.03 2.80 13.65
C LEU A 288 -4.94 2.17 14.52
N GLU A 289 -5.07 0.87 14.79
CA GLU A 289 -4.02 0.09 15.44
C GLU A 289 -2.77 0.00 14.56
N LYS A 290 -1.61 0.18 15.19
CA LYS A 290 -0.30 0.22 14.52
C LYS A 290 -0.04 -1.09 13.75
N GLY A 291 0.50 -0.96 12.53
CA GLY A 291 0.88 -2.10 11.69
C GLY A 291 -0.30 -2.87 11.06
N HIS A 292 -1.53 -2.37 11.18
CA HIS A 292 -2.73 -2.99 10.60
C HIS A 292 -3.58 -2.04 9.74
N THR A 293 -2.97 -0.96 9.27
CA THR A 293 -3.54 0.02 8.34
C THR A 293 -3.86 -0.64 7.00
N GLN A 294 -5.13 -0.96 6.81
CA GLN A 294 -5.71 -1.14 5.49
C GLN A 294 -6.64 0.06 5.28
N MET A 295 -6.06 1.16 4.79
CA MET A 295 -6.82 2.36 4.47
C MET A 295 -7.16 2.39 2.99
N GLU A 296 -8.26 3.03 2.65
CA GLU A 296 -8.66 3.30 1.27
C GLU A 296 -7.59 4.15 0.57
N VAL A 297 -6.92 5.01 1.34
CA VAL A 297 -5.79 5.83 0.89
C VAL A 297 -4.65 4.98 0.34
N ASP A 298 -4.33 3.82 0.93
CA ASP A 298 -3.30 2.90 0.40
C ASP A 298 -3.60 2.47 -1.05
N SER A 299 -4.89 2.35 -1.39
CA SER A 299 -5.30 1.98 -2.75
C SER A 299 -5.08 3.12 -3.75
N VAL A 300 -5.13 4.37 -3.29
CA VAL A 300 -4.76 5.57 -4.05
C VAL A 300 -3.26 5.55 -4.32
N HIS A 301 -2.44 5.41 -3.28
CA HIS A 301 -0.99 5.40 -3.42
C HIS A 301 -0.51 4.26 -4.32
N ALA A 302 -1.08 3.06 -4.17
CA ALA A 302 -0.74 1.93 -5.04
C ALA A 302 -1.06 2.21 -6.53
N LYS A 303 -2.13 2.96 -6.84
CA LYS A 303 -2.45 3.37 -8.21
C LYS A 303 -1.46 4.41 -8.73
N ILE A 304 -1.11 5.41 -7.90
CA ILE A 304 -0.10 6.43 -8.23
C ILE A 304 1.25 5.77 -8.53
N GLU A 305 1.70 4.88 -7.64
CA GLU A 305 2.97 4.15 -7.80
C GLU A 305 2.97 3.27 -9.06
N SER A 306 1.87 2.57 -9.33
CA SER A 306 1.73 1.76 -10.53
C SER A 306 1.90 2.58 -11.81
N LYS A 307 1.29 3.77 -11.85
CA LYS A 307 1.39 4.70 -12.98
C LYS A 307 2.80 5.30 -13.09
N GLN A 308 3.44 5.60 -11.96
CA GLN A 308 4.79 6.16 -11.89
C GLN A 308 5.88 5.20 -12.42
N LYS A 309 5.69 3.87 -12.33
CA LYS A 309 6.74 2.88 -12.68
C LYS A 309 7.34 3.03 -14.08
N ASN A 310 6.56 3.53 -15.04
CA ASN A 310 6.95 3.61 -16.45
C ASN A 310 7.09 5.05 -16.95
N VAL A 311 7.18 6.04 -16.05
CA VAL A 311 7.27 7.46 -16.41
C VAL A 311 8.47 8.07 -15.71
N ASP A 312 9.30 8.77 -16.47
CA ASP A 312 10.41 9.53 -15.91
C ASP A 312 9.87 10.76 -15.17
N LEU A 313 10.23 10.90 -13.90
CA LEU A 313 9.89 12.08 -13.10
C LEU A 313 11.01 13.09 -13.22
N GLU A 314 10.83 14.11 -14.05
CA GLU A 314 11.83 15.18 -14.20
C GLU A 314 11.62 16.29 -13.18
N THR A 315 10.35 16.65 -12.91
CA THR A 315 9.99 17.76 -12.02
C THR A 315 8.82 17.38 -11.10
N PRO A 316 8.64 18.07 -9.96
CA PRO A 316 7.47 17.90 -9.09
C PRO A 316 6.14 18.13 -9.82
N ALA A 317 6.10 19.03 -10.80
CA ALA A 317 4.91 19.27 -11.62
C ALA A 317 4.50 18.04 -12.45
N VAL A 318 5.48 17.28 -12.99
CA VAL A 318 5.22 16.01 -13.69
C VAL A 318 4.63 14.98 -12.72
N TYR A 319 5.12 14.95 -11.48
CA TYR A 319 4.54 14.08 -10.46
C TYR A 319 3.07 14.44 -10.17
N CYS A 320 2.73 15.72 -10.04
CA CYS A 320 1.32 16.14 -9.90
C CYS A 320 0.45 15.70 -11.08
N HIS A 321 0.98 15.73 -12.31
CA HIS A 321 0.28 15.26 -13.49
C HIS A 321 0.01 13.74 -13.41
N ILE A 322 1.00 12.94 -13.04
CA ILE A 322 0.83 11.49 -12.82
C ILE A 322 -0.19 11.19 -11.74
N VAL A 323 -0.16 11.95 -10.63
CA VAL A 323 -1.12 11.82 -9.54
C VAL A 323 -2.54 12.05 -10.08
N LYS A 324 -2.76 13.09 -10.91
CA LYS A 324 -4.05 13.35 -11.59
C LYS A 324 -4.47 12.24 -12.55
N GLU A 325 -3.54 11.67 -13.31
CA GLU A 325 -3.84 10.60 -14.27
C GLU A 325 -4.03 9.20 -13.64
N ALA A 326 -3.54 9.00 -12.42
CA ALA A 326 -3.53 7.68 -11.77
C ALA A 326 -4.95 7.16 -11.45
N MET A 327 -5.94 8.06 -11.35
CA MET A 327 -7.33 7.71 -11.11
C MET A 327 -8.19 7.85 -12.37
N ARG A 328 -9.01 6.83 -12.63
CA ARG A 328 -10.04 6.84 -13.67
C ARG A 328 -11.39 7.13 -13.02
N HIS A 329 -12.24 7.91 -13.71
CA HIS A 329 -13.63 8.19 -13.34
C HIS A 329 -14.38 6.92 -12.86
N PRO A 330 -15.27 7.02 -11.85
CA PRO A 330 -16.17 8.16 -11.59
C PRO A 330 -15.84 9.08 -10.39
N CYS A 331 -14.74 8.88 -9.66
CA CYS A 331 -14.42 9.71 -8.49
C CYS A 331 -13.90 11.11 -8.86
N SER A 332 -14.20 12.13 -8.04
CA SER A 332 -13.56 13.45 -8.16
C SER A 332 -12.14 13.38 -7.61
N PHE A 333 -11.17 13.78 -8.42
CA PHE A 333 -9.76 13.74 -8.08
C PHE A 333 -9.12 15.11 -8.21
N LYS A 334 -8.63 15.66 -7.09
CA LYS A 334 -7.97 16.97 -7.02
C LYS A 334 -6.52 16.77 -6.59
N CYS A 335 -5.60 17.44 -7.27
CA CYS A 335 -4.19 17.46 -6.89
C CYS A 335 -3.73 18.91 -6.84
N ASN A 336 -3.40 19.36 -5.62
CA ASN A 336 -2.97 20.70 -5.29
C ASN A 336 -1.44 20.69 -5.15
N TYR A 337 -0.76 21.47 -5.97
CA TYR A 337 0.67 21.73 -5.80
C TYR A 337 0.81 22.92 -4.85
N LEU A 338 1.52 22.73 -3.73
CA LEU A 338 1.61 23.72 -2.66
C LEU A 338 2.97 24.43 -2.66
N GLU A 339 2.90 25.73 -2.41
CA GLU A 339 4.03 26.61 -2.21
C GLU A 339 4.11 27.06 -0.75
N TYR A 340 5.21 27.72 -0.39
CA TYR A 340 5.50 28.11 1.00
C TYR A 340 4.40 28.98 1.63
N ASP A 341 3.75 29.83 0.83
CA ASP A 341 2.70 30.77 1.24
C ASP A 341 1.39 30.09 1.69
N PHE A 342 1.17 28.85 1.25
CA PHE A 342 0.01 28.07 1.68
C PHE A 342 0.10 27.66 3.16
N PHE A 343 1.33 27.45 3.65
CA PHE A 343 1.55 26.89 4.97
C PHE A 343 1.50 27.96 6.05
N LYS A 344 0.71 27.68 7.10
CA LYS A 344 0.58 28.54 8.28
C LYS A 344 1.27 27.87 9.46
N ASP A 345 1.81 28.69 10.35
CA ASP A 345 2.37 28.21 11.61
C ASP A 345 1.29 28.12 12.68
N PHE A 346 1.02 26.89 13.13
CA PHE A 346 0.05 26.59 14.18
C PHE A 346 0.70 26.25 15.53
N GLU A 347 2.03 26.07 15.57
CA GLU A 347 2.74 25.78 16.82
C GLU A 347 2.71 27.01 17.74
N ALA A 348 2.86 28.21 17.15
CA ALA A 348 2.79 29.48 17.87
C ALA A 348 1.39 29.77 18.46
N THR A 349 0.33 29.17 17.94
CA THR A 349 -1.07 29.42 18.34
C THR A 349 -1.71 28.22 19.05
N GLN A 350 -0.89 27.30 19.54
CA GLN A 350 -1.37 26.05 20.14
C GLN A 350 -2.05 26.31 21.50
N ALA A 351 -3.30 25.88 21.62
CA ALA A 351 -4.10 26.08 22.84
C ALA A 351 -3.80 25.05 23.95
N TYR A 352 -3.32 23.86 23.58
CA TYR A 352 -2.97 22.79 24.52
C TYR A 352 -1.49 22.48 24.42
N GLU A 353 -0.72 22.57 25.50
CA GLU A 353 0.71 22.20 25.47
C GLU A 353 0.92 20.69 25.30
N SER A 354 -0.01 19.88 25.81
CA SER A 354 0.05 18.43 25.75
C SER A 354 -1.32 17.82 25.49
N ILE A 355 -1.30 16.69 24.78
CA ILE A 355 -2.49 15.83 24.58
C ILE A 355 -2.43 14.57 25.44
N ARG A 356 -1.60 14.59 26.47
CA ARG A 356 -1.41 13.47 27.39
C ARG A 356 -2.56 13.45 28.42
N PRO A 357 -3.27 12.31 28.59
CA PRO A 357 -4.38 12.19 29.53
C PRO A 357 -4.02 12.39 31.00
N GLY A 358 -2.78 12.08 31.39
CA GLY A 358 -2.31 12.18 32.77
C GLY A 358 -0.80 12.19 32.88
N ASN A 359 -0.29 12.73 33.98
CA ASN A 359 1.13 12.97 34.23
C ASN A 359 1.74 12.01 35.25
N LYS A 360 0.96 11.11 35.84
CA LYS A 360 1.42 10.16 36.85
C LYS A 360 1.93 8.87 36.21
N TRP A 361 2.76 8.16 36.96
CA TRP A 361 3.18 6.82 36.59
C TRP A 361 1.96 5.89 36.51
N GLY A 362 1.80 5.19 35.39
CA GLY A 362 0.65 4.34 35.12
C GLY A 362 -0.53 5.04 34.43
N ASP A 363 -0.48 6.36 34.25
CA ASP A 363 -1.49 7.06 33.46
C ASP A 363 -1.37 6.73 31.97
N PRO A 364 -2.49 6.68 31.22
CA PRO A 364 -2.48 6.49 29.79
C PRO A 364 -1.60 7.52 29.08
N CYS A 365 -0.85 7.06 28.09
CA CYS A 365 -0.06 7.89 27.22
C CYS A 365 -0.86 8.30 25.97
N VAL A 366 -0.33 9.28 25.25
CA VAL A 366 -0.90 9.72 23.95
C VAL A 366 -1.08 8.55 22.99
N VAL A 367 -0.19 7.57 23.05
CA VAL A 367 -0.24 6.39 22.16
C VAL A 367 -1.45 5.48 22.40
N ASP A 368 -1.99 5.51 23.61
CA ASP A 368 -3.11 4.67 24.06
C ASP A 368 -4.46 5.26 23.67
N ILE A 369 -4.49 6.55 23.30
CA ILE A 369 -5.71 7.23 22.85
C ILE A 369 -6.11 6.72 21.47
N LYS A 370 -7.38 6.34 21.35
CA LYS A 370 -7.98 5.80 20.13
C LYS A 370 -8.83 6.82 19.40
N GLU A 371 -9.43 7.74 20.15
CA GLU A 371 -10.33 8.76 19.61
C GLU A 371 -10.23 10.06 20.41
N PHE A 372 -10.21 11.19 19.69
CA PHE A 372 -10.49 12.51 20.23
C PHE A 372 -11.78 13.06 19.64
N GLN A 373 -12.52 13.80 20.45
CA GLN A 373 -13.70 14.56 20.04
C GLN A 373 -13.43 16.04 20.29
N CYS A 374 -13.35 16.82 19.22
CA CYS A 374 -13.29 18.28 19.24
C CYS A 374 -14.71 18.81 19.10
N ASN A 375 -15.21 19.42 20.17
CA ASN A 375 -16.58 19.93 20.25
C ASN A 375 -16.66 21.40 19.77
N SER A 376 -17.88 21.84 19.46
CA SER A 376 -18.17 23.21 19.03
C SER A 376 -17.96 24.25 20.13
N ASP A 377 -17.80 23.85 21.39
CA ASP A 377 -17.46 24.72 22.52
C ASP A 377 -15.93 24.93 22.67
N GLY A 378 -15.12 24.23 21.87
CA GLY A 378 -13.66 24.24 21.95
C GLY A 378 -13.07 23.19 22.91
N SER A 379 -13.92 22.43 23.61
CA SER A 379 -13.46 21.35 24.49
C SER A 379 -12.99 20.14 23.69
N ILE A 380 -11.86 19.59 24.11
CA ILE A 380 -11.34 18.33 23.58
C ILE A 380 -11.64 17.22 24.58
N LYS A 381 -12.27 16.15 24.11
CA LYS A 381 -12.47 14.92 24.88
C LYS A 381 -11.75 13.76 24.22
N TYR A 382 -11.45 12.70 24.98
CA TYR A 382 -10.74 11.52 24.48
C TYR A 382 -11.37 10.21 24.95
N LYS A 383 -11.10 9.13 24.20
CA LYS A 383 -11.36 7.73 24.56
C LYS A 383 -10.13 6.85 24.34
N LEU A 384 -10.04 5.79 25.13
CA LEU A 384 -8.95 4.80 25.08
C LEU A 384 -9.35 3.51 24.34
N ASP A 385 -10.60 3.41 23.93
CA ASP A 385 -11.15 2.26 23.22
C ASP A 385 -12.02 2.74 22.06
N HIS A 386 -12.38 1.80 21.18
CA HIS A 386 -13.24 2.02 20.02
C HIS A 386 -14.71 1.67 20.27
N GLU A 387 -15.12 1.48 21.53
CA GLU A 387 -16.50 1.09 21.83
C GLU A 387 -17.41 2.32 21.83
N GLN A 388 -18.52 2.23 21.08
CA GLN A 388 -19.47 3.34 20.94
C GLN A 388 -20.01 3.82 22.29
N ASN A 389 -20.26 2.88 23.21
CA ASN A 389 -20.86 3.15 24.51
C ASN A 389 -19.87 3.65 25.57
N SER A 390 -18.56 3.63 25.29
CA SER A 390 -17.58 4.12 26.26
C SER A 390 -17.72 5.63 26.45
N PRO A 391 -17.65 6.15 27.68
CA PRO A 391 -17.78 7.58 27.93
C PRO A 391 -16.52 8.34 27.50
N PHE A 392 -16.71 9.46 26.81
CA PHE A 392 -15.64 10.43 26.55
C PHE A 392 -15.19 11.08 27.85
N LYS A 393 -13.88 11.18 28.06
CA LYS A 393 -13.27 11.92 29.17
C LYS A 393 -12.77 13.27 28.68
N LEU A 394 -12.93 14.32 29.48
CA LEU A 394 -12.39 15.64 29.14
C LEU A 394 -10.85 15.60 29.17
N LEU A 395 -10.21 16.14 28.14
CA LEU A 395 -8.76 16.29 28.11
C LEU A 395 -8.36 17.40 29.08
N PRO A 396 -7.43 17.15 30.02
CA PRO A 396 -6.91 18.20 30.88
C PRO A 396 -6.21 19.27 30.02
N HIS A 397 -6.48 20.53 30.33
CA HIS A 397 -5.82 21.69 29.72
C HIS A 397 -4.39 21.86 30.23
#